data_AF-A0A831QH60-F1
#
_entry.id   AF-A0A831QH60-F1
#
_cell.length_a   1.000
_cell.length_b   1.000
_cell.length_c   1.000
_cell.angle_alpha   90.00
_cell.angle_beta   90.00
_cell.angle_gamma   90.00
#
_symmetry.space_group_name_H-M   'P 1'
#
loop_
_entity.id
_entity.type
_entity.pdbx_description
1 polymer ?
#
loop_
_entity_poly.entity_id
_entity_poly.type
_entity_poly.pdbx_seq_one_letter_code
_entity_poly.pdbx_strand_id
1 'polypeptide(L)'
;MFGLFKIAAAINGAALLIIVYFLVARGWRAINWTFLTQPPLESMTKGGILPCIVGTICLSLGAILVALPVGVASAIYLNEYARPGRVVRIIRIGINNLAGVPSV
;
A
#
# COMPACT_ATOMS: atom_id res chain seq x y z
N MET A 1 20.61 -10.91 22.94
CA MET A 1 19.44 -11.03 22.06
C MET A 1 19.12 -9.72 21.33
N PHE A 2 18.93 -8.59 22.03
CA PHE A 2 18.65 -7.28 21.38
C PHE A 2 19.74 -6.77 20.42
N GLY A 3 21.02 -7.09 20.65
CA GLY A 3 22.11 -6.70 19.73
C GLY A 3 21.98 -7.29 18.32
N LEU A 4 21.54 -8.55 18.22
CA LEU A 4 21.34 -9.23 16.94
C LEU A 4 20.21 -8.59 16.13
N PHE A 5 19.09 -8.27 16.79
CA PHE A 5 17.97 -7.55 16.17
C PHE A 5 18.37 -6.15 15.69
N LYS A 6 19.16 -5.41 16.47
CA LYS A 6 19.66 -4.08 16.07
C LYS A 6 20.58 -4.16 14.85
N ILE A 7 21.45 -5.17 14.78
CA ILE A 7 22.33 -5.37 13.63
C ILE A 7 21.53 -5.77 12.39
N ALA A 8 20.56 -6.69 12.51
CA ALA A 8 19.69 -7.07 11.41
C ALA A 8 18.85 -5.89 10.89
N ALA A 9 18.32 -5.06 11.79
CA ALA A 9 17.62 -3.83 11.43
C ALA A 9 18.55 -2.81 10.75
N ALA A 10 19.80 -2.66 11.25
CA ALA A 10 20.79 -1.76 10.65
C ALA A 10 21.20 -2.21 9.25
N ILE A 11 21.36 -3.52 9.00
CA ILE A 11 21.68 -4.07 7.68
C ILE A 11 20.53 -3.81 6.69
N ASN A 12 19.28 -4.09 7.08
CA ASN A 12 18.11 -3.83 6.24
C ASN A 12 17.95 -2.32 5.97
N GLY A 13 18.12 -1.49 6.99
CA GLY A 13 18.09 -0.04 6.85
C GLY A 13 19.18 0.47 5.90
N ALA A 14 20.41 -0.04 6.02
CA ALA A 14 21.51 0.30 5.13
C ALA A 14 21.22 -0.14 3.68
N ALA A 15 20.69 -1.35 3.48
CA ALA A 15 20.31 -1.84 2.15
C ALA A 15 19.23 -0.95 1.51
N LEU A 16 18.18 -0.60 2.26
CA LEU A 16 17.15 0.34 1.82
C LEU A 16 17.75 1.70 1.43
N LEU A 17 18.63 2.25 2.27
CA LEU A 17 19.28 3.53 2.00
C LEU A 17 20.13 3.49 0.72
N ILE A 18 20.86 2.38 0.49
CA ILE A 18 21.64 2.19 -0.73
C ILE A 18 20.73 2.13 -1.97
N ILE A 19 19.62 1.39 -1.90
CA ILE A 19 18.64 1.30 -2.99
C ILE A 19 18.06 2.68 -3.31
N VAL A 20 17.64 3.42 -2.28
CA VAL A 20 17.09 4.78 -2.43
C VAL A 20 18.13 5.72 -3.02
N TYR A 21 19.37 5.68 -2.52
CA TYR A 21 20.46 6.49 -3.06
C TYR A 21 20.72 6.18 -4.54
N PHE A 22 20.80 4.90 -4.91
CA PHE A 22 21.01 4.47 -6.28
C PHE A 22 19.85 4.92 -7.20
N LEU A 23 18.62 4.78 -6.72
CA LEU A 23 17.41 5.19 -7.44
C LEU A 23 17.40 6.69 -7.70
N VAL A 24 17.72 7.51 -6.70
CA VAL A 24 17.75 8.97 -6.85
C VAL A 24 18.91 9.40 -7.75
N ALA A 25 20.12 8.90 -7.50
CA ALA A 25 21.31 9.30 -8.26
C ALA A 25 21.20 8.99 -9.75
N ARG A 26 20.56 7.86 -10.13
CA ARG A 26 20.37 7.47 -11.53
C ARG A 26 19.04 7.91 -12.11
N GLY A 27 17.98 7.94 -11.31
CA GLY A 27 16.61 8.20 -11.75
C GLY A 27 16.24 9.67 -11.82
N TRP A 28 16.93 10.57 -11.10
CA TRP A 28 16.56 11.99 -11.07
C TRP A 28 16.55 12.65 -12.46
N ARG A 29 17.50 12.28 -13.33
CA ARG A 29 17.57 12.79 -14.71
C ARG A 29 16.51 12.21 -15.65
N ALA A 30 15.89 11.09 -15.28
CA ALA A 30 14.85 10.44 -16.08
C ALA A 30 13.46 11.05 -15.82
N ILE A 31 13.28 11.78 -14.70
CA ILE A 31 12.03 12.48 -14.39
C ILE A 31 11.92 13.71 -15.29
N ASN A 32 11.10 13.60 -16.32
CA ASN A 32 10.71 14.71 -17.19
C ASN A 32 9.20 14.67 -17.45
N TRP A 33 8.66 15.74 -18.02
CA TRP A 33 7.22 15.84 -18.29
C TRP A 33 6.71 14.74 -19.23
N THR A 34 7.53 14.36 -20.20
CA THR A 34 7.28 13.27 -21.14
C THR A 34 7.14 11.91 -20.41
N PHE A 35 7.99 11.64 -19.42
CA PHE A 35 7.95 10.42 -18.61
C PHE A 35 6.71 10.35 -17.72
N LEU A 36 6.18 11.49 -17.26
CA LEU A 36 4.96 11.51 -16.45
C LEU A 36 3.68 11.38 -17.29
N THR A 37 3.69 11.87 -18.53
CA THR A 37 2.46 12.03 -19.35
C THR A 37 2.34 11.06 -20.52
N GLN A 38 3.41 10.37 -20.91
CA GLN A 38 3.34 9.40 -22.01
C GLN A 38 3.06 7.98 -21.52
N PRO A 39 2.43 7.14 -22.35
CA PRO A 39 2.38 5.71 -22.12
C PRO A 39 3.78 5.07 -22.23
N PRO A 40 4.00 3.89 -21.65
CA PRO A 40 5.25 3.17 -21.79
C PRO A 40 5.43 2.67 -23.23
N LEU A 41 6.67 2.72 -23.73
CA LEU A 41 7.09 2.23 -25.03
C LEU A 41 8.24 1.22 -24.87
N GLU A 42 8.45 0.35 -25.86
CA GLU A 42 9.56 -0.63 -25.86
C GLU A 42 9.68 -1.44 -24.55
N SER A 43 8.61 -2.13 -24.15
CA SER A 43 8.59 -2.96 -22.93
C SER A 43 9.06 -2.23 -21.65
N MET A 44 8.60 -0.99 -21.43
CA MET A 44 8.96 -0.14 -20.28
C MET A 44 10.42 0.36 -20.28
N THR A 45 11.17 0.13 -21.37
CA THR A 45 12.55 0.64 -21.50
C THR A 45 12.57 2.12 -21.88
N LYS A 46 11.48 2.62 -22.49
CA LYS A 46 11.28 4.02 -22.86
C LYS A 46 9.81 4.43 -22.65
N GLY A 47 9.49 5.70 -22.88
CA GLY A 47 8.14 6.23 -22.64
C GLY A 47 7.92 6.66 -21.19
N GLY A 48 6.66 6.66 -20.75
CA GLY A 48 6.27 7.16 -19.44
C GLY A 48 5.43 6.21 -18.58
N ILE A 49 5.06 6.68 -17.40
CA ILE A 49 4.35 5.93 -16.36
C ILE A 49 2.89 6.36 -16.18
N LEU A 50 2.34 7.14 -17.12
CA LEU A 50 0.98 7.68 -17.02
C LEU A 50 -0.08 6.59 -16.75
N PRO A 51 -0.11 5.44 -17.47
CA PRO A 51 -1.11 4.41 -17.23
C PRO A 51 -0.98 3.77 -15.84
N CYS A 52 0.23 3.71 -15.28
CA CYS A 52 0.45 3.21 -13.92
C CYS A 52 -0.14 4.19 -12.89
N ILE A 53 0.12 5.49 -13.04
CA ILE A 53 -0.42 6.52 -12.13
C ILE A 53 -1.94 6.53 -12.18
N VAL A 54 -2.52 6.61 -13.39
CA VAL A 54 -3.97 6.63 -13.58
C VAL A 54 -4.57 5.31 -13.11
N GLY A 55 -3.95 4.17 -13.41
CA GLY A 55 -4.38 2.85 -12.96
C GLY A 55 -4.43 2.74 -11.44
N THR A 56 -3.39 3.18 -10.72
CA THR A 56 -3.38 3.21 -9.26
C THR A 56 -4.48 4.12 -8.71
N ILE A 57 -4.64 5.32 -9.26
CA ILE A 57 -5.69 6.26 -8.80
C ILE A 57 -7.09 5.67 -9.04
N CYS A 58 -7.37 5.19 -10.25
CA CYS A 58 -8.67 4.59 -10.58
C CYS A 58 -8.96 3.35 -9.74
N LEU A 59 -7.96 2.49 -9.52
CA LEU A 59 -8.10 1.30 -8.68
C LEU A 59 -8.38 1.69 -7.23
N SER A 60 -7.60 2.61 -6.66
CA SER A 60 -7.77 3.06 -5.27
C SER A 60 -9.11 3.76 -5.08
N LEU A 61 -9.51 4.65 -6.00
CA LEU A 61 -10.81 5.33 -5.94
C LEU A 61 -11.96 4.33 -6.09
N GLY A 62 -11.88 3.41 -7.05
CA GLY A 62 -12.88 2.37 -7.23
C GLY A 62 -13.01 1.48 -6.00
N ALA A 63 -11.89 1.09 -5.40
CA ALA A 63 -11.86 0.32 -4.17
C ALA A 63 -12.50 1.10 -3.00
N ILE A 64 -12.18 2.37 -2.82
CA ILE A 64 -12.77 3.22 -1.77
C ILE A 64 -14.27 3.39 -2.00
N LEU A 65 -14.72 3.65 -3.23
CA LEU A 65 -16.13 3.86 -3.54
C LEU A 65 -17.00 2.67 -3.15
N VAL A 66 -16.48 1.45 -3.20
CA VAL A 66 -17.20 0.23 -2.80
C VAL A 66 -16.96 -0.10 -1.33
N ALA A 67 -15.69 -0.09 -0.89
CA ALA A 67 -15.32 -0.53 0.45
C ALA A 67 -15.78 0.45 1.54
N LEU A 68 -15.79 1.75 1.27
CA LEU A 68 -16.18 2.77 2.25
C LEU A 68 -17.66 2.67 2.64
N PRO A 69 -18.65 2.67 1.73
CA PRO A 69 -20.05 2.55 2.14
C PRO A 69 -20.35 1.23 2.83
N VAL A 70 -19.82 0.11 2.31
CA VAL A 70 -20.01 -1.22 2.91
C VAL A 70 -19.34 -1.31 4.29
N GLY A 71 -18.12 -0.78 4.42
CA GLY A 71 -17.37 -0.75 5.67
C GLY A 71 -18.05 0.09 6.74
N VAL A 72 -18.51 1.30 6.38
CA VAL A 72 -19.23 2.19 7.30
C VAL A 72 -20.57 1.58 7.72
N ALA A 73 -21.36 1.05 6.79
CA ALA A 73 -22.62 0.39 7.11
C ALA A 73 -22.42 -0.81 8.05
N SER A 74 -21.39 -1.62 7.79
CA SER A 74 -21.03 -2.75 8.65
C SER A 74 -20.58 -2.30 10.04
N ALA A 75 -19.81 -1.22 10.12
CA ALA A 75 -19.35 -0.65 11.38
C ALA A 75 -20.50 -0.09 12.24
N ILE A 76 -21.47 0.59 11.62
CA ILE A 76 -22.68 1.07 12.29
C ILE A 76 -23.50 -0.12 12.81
N TYR A 77 -23.76 -1.12 11.96
CA TYR A 77 -24.50 -2.32 12.36
C TYR A 77 -23.85 -3.03 13.55
N LEU A 78 -22.53 -3.23 13.52
CA LEU A 78 -21.78 -3.94 14.56
C LEU A 78 -21.66 -3.19 15.90
N ASN A 79 -21.86 -1.88 15.92
CA ASN A 79 -21.80 -1.08 17.16
C ASN A 79 -23.18 -0.73 17.70
N GLU A 80 -24.13 -0.34 16.85
CA GLU A 80 -25.44 0.16 17.31
C GLU A 80 -26.51 -0.93 17.39
N TYR A 81 -26.47 -1.93 16.50
CA TYR A 81 -27.57 -2.89 16.35
C TYR A 81 -27.20 -4.32 16.77
N ALA A 82 -25.94 -4.71 16.62
CA ALA A 82 -25.50 -6.08 16.86
C ALA A 82 -25.50 -6.42 18.36
N ARG A 83 -26.27 -7.45 18.73
CA ARG A 83 -26.27 -7.97 20.10
C ARG A 83 -24.93 -8.67 20.42
N PRO A 84 -24.40 -8.51 21.64
CA PRO A 84 -23.17 -9.18 22.04
C PRO A 84 -23.36 -10.72 21.99
N GLY A 85 -22.49 -11.40 21.25
CA GLY A 85 -22.57 -12.85 21.03
C GLY A 85 -21.31 -13.42 20.38
N ARG A 86 -21.25 -14.76 20.26
CA ARG A 86 -20.08 -15.47 19.69
C ARG A 86 -19.78 -15.05 18.25
N VAL A 87 -20.81 -14.79 17.45
CA VAL A 87 -20.67 -14.37 16.05
C VAL A 87 -20.00 -12.99 15.94
N VAL A 88 -20.47 -11.99 16.70
CA VAL A 88 -19.88 -10.63 16.71
C VAL A 88 -18.42 -10.68 17.20
N ARG A 89 -18.11 -11.53 18.17
CA ARG A 89 -16.73 -11.72 18.67
C ARG A 89 -15.81 -12.26 17.56
N ILE A 90 -16.24 -13.27 16.81
CA ILE A 90 -15.46 -13.84 15.69
C ILE A 90 -15.23 -12.76 14.61
N ILE A 91 -16.26 -12.00 14.25
CA ILE A 91 -16.15 -10.93 13.25
C ILE A 91 -15.14 -9.87 13.70
N ARG A 92 -15.20 -9.39 14.96
CA ARG A 92 -14.25 -8.41 15.49
C ARG A 92 -12.81 -8.93 15.51
N ILE A 93 -12.60 -10.21 15.84
CA ILE A 93 -11.27 -10.84 15.76
C ILE A 93 -10.78 -10.83 14.31
N GLY A 94 -11.63 -11.20 13.34
CA GLY A 94 -11.29 -11.17 11.92
C GLY A 94 -10.89 -9.76 11.45
N ILE A 95 -11.69 -8.75 11.78
CA ILE A 95 -11.40 -7.34 11.46
C ILE A 95 -10.05 -6.91 12.06
N ASN A 96 -9.80 -7.22 13.33
CA ASN A 96 -8.55 -6.84 13.99
C ASN A 96 -7.33 -7.54 13.39
N ASN A 97 -7.46 -8.82 12.99
CA ASN A 97 -6.38 -9.52 12.30
C ASN A 97 -6.14 -8.91 10.91
N LEU A 98 -7.20 -8.65 10.13
CA LEU A 98 -7.07 -8.02 8.80
C LEU A 98 -6.44 -6.62 8.87
N ALA A 99 -6.77 -5.83 9.90
CA ALA A 99 -6.18 -4.52 10.13
C ALA A 99 -4.72 -4.59 10.62
N GLY A 100 -4.36 -5.69 11.30
CA GLY A 100 -3.04 -5.89 11.90
C GLY A 100 -2.05 -6.69 11.05
N VAL A 101 -2.47 -7.27 9.92
CA VAL A 101 -1.57 -8.00 9.02
C VAL A 101 -0.54 -7.02 8.44
N PRO A 102 0.77 -7.24 8.66
CA PRO A 102 1.79 -6.45 7.99
C PRO A 102 1.70 -6.72 6.48
N SER A 103 1.75 -5.67 5.66
CA SER A 103 1.68 -5.79 4.20
C SER A 103 2.98 -6.32 3.57
N VAL A 104 3.88 -6.88 4.38
CA VAL A 104 5.24 -7.31 4.04
C VAL A 104 5.57 -8.59 4.79
#